data_AF-W1V6C0-F1
#
_entry.id   AF-W1V6C0-F1
#
_cell.length_a   1.000
_cell.length_b   1.000
_cell.length_c   1.000
_cell.angle_alpha   90.00
_cell.angle_beta   90.00
_cell.angle_gamma   90.00
#
_symmetry.space_group_name_H-M   'P 1'
#
loop_
_entity.id
_entity.type
_entity.pdbx_description
1 polymer ?
#
loop_
_entity_poly.entity_id
_entity_poly.type
_entity_poly.pdbx_seq_one_letter_code
_entity_poly.pdbx_strand_id
1 'polypeptide(L)'
;TPPLDTAVGSYRTPVQLVDITKTDGRWSFEFSRLRRWIELCRSHGIVTLEIAHLFSQWGATATPAIYATVDGQMRRIFGWDVPADDPRYQDFLSALIPCLVEMLSEEWNLTRVCFHISDEPHGDEQRASYRKARAIVAPLLRGLRVVDALSDIEFYTEGLVRTPVVANNAISPFLKASADPLWTYYCVAQQQEVSNRFITLPSVRNRILAPQIFKENVRGFLHWGFNFYYSELSASLIDPFHDTTAGGAFPGGDSFIVYPGDGG
;
A
#
# COMPACT_ATOMS: atom_id res chain seq x y z
N THR A 1 -3.47 -8.72 7.89
CA THR A 1 -2.74 -7.69 7.12
C THR A 1 -2.44 -6.56 8.07
N PRO A 2 -1.20 -6.05 8.13
CA PRO A 2 -0.94 -4.87 8.93
C PRO A 2 -1.82 -3.73 8.39
N PRO A 3 -2.51 -3.01 9.26
CA PRO A 3 -3.45 -2.04 8.79
C PRO A 3 -2.76 -0.94 7.98
N LEU A 4 -3.38 -0.59 6.85
CA LEU A 4 -3.04 0.61 6.07
C LEU A 4 -3.73 1.81 6.72
N ASP A 5 -5.03 1.64 6.97
CA ASP A 5 -5.90 2.64 7.58
C ASP A 5 -5.54 2.92 9.05
N THR A 6 -4.99 4.12 9.30
CA THR A 6 -4.63 4.59 10.64
C THR A 6 -5.04 6.04 10.83
N ALA A 7 -5.52 6.39 12.02
CA ALA A 7 -5.84 7.78 12.34
C ALA A 7 -4.57 8.64 12.23
N VAL A 8 -4.72 9.88 11.74
CA VAL A 8 -3.62 10.85 11.72
C VAL A 8 -3.06 11.01 13.14
N GLY A 9 -1.74 10.87 13.28
CA GLY A 9 -1.06 10.94 14.58
C GLY A 9 -1.07 9.63 15.40
N SER A 10 -1.76 8.59 14.92
CA SER A 10 -1.70 7.24 15.49
C SER A 10 -0.78 6.33 14.69
N TYR A 11 -0.44 5.17 15.25
CA TYR A 11 0.45 4.20 14.60
C TYR A 11 -0.10 2.79 14.72
N ARG A 12 0.04 2.05 13.62
CA ARG A 12 -0.23 0.61 13.59
C ARG A 12 0.75 -0.18 14.46
N THR A 13 0.36 -1.40 14.79
CA THR A 13 1.28 -2.41 15.33
C THR A 13 2.51 -2.53 14.43
N PRO A 14 3.74 -2.35 14.96
CA PRO A 14 4.96 -2.44 14.16
C PRO A 14 5.17 -3.86 13.64
N VAL A 15 5.08 -4.03 12.32
CA VAL A 15 5.29 -5.31 11.61
C VAL A 15 6.47 -5.26 10.64
N GLN A 16 7.42 -4.36 10.90
CA GLN A 16 8.60 -4.20 10.04
C GLN A 16 9.35 -5.51 9.87
N LEU A 17 9.70 -5.81 8.62
CA LEU A 17 10.48 -6.98 8.22
C LEU A 17 11.95 -6.66 7.96
N VAL A 18 12.33 -5.39 8.07
CA VAL A 18 13.72 -4.93 7.99
C VAL A 18 14.11 -4.47 9.38
N ASP A 19 15.14 -5.10 9.93
CA ASP A 19 15.75 -4.67 11.18
C ASP A 19 16.73 -3.53 10.86
N ILE A 20 16.50 -2.35 11.45
CA ILE A 20 17.20 -1.11 11.12
C ILE A 20 18.05 -0.69 12.31
N THR A 21 19.33 -0.39 12.09
CA THR A 21 20.21 0.14 13.12
C THR A 21 20.95 1.39 12.63
N LYS A 22 21.08 2.40 13.49
CA LYS A 22 21.92 3.59 13.27
C LYS A 22 23.03 3.64 14.32
N THR A 23 24.28 3.63 13.88
CA THR A 23 25.47 3.71 14.73
C THR A 23 26.48 4.65 14.09
N ASP A 24 27.02 5.60 14.86
CA ASP A 24 27.98 6.61 14.39
C ASP A 24 27.53 7.33 13.09
N GLY A 25 26.24 7.63 13.01
CA GLY A 25 25.62 8.28 11.84
C GLY A 25 25.40 7.38 10.62
N ARG A 26 25.82 6.11 10.66
CA ARG A 26 25.67 5.15 9.56
C ARG A 26 24.47 4.23 9.76
N TRP A 27 23.74 4.00 8.67
CA TRP A 27 22.63 3.06 8.64
C TRP A 27 23.12 1.63 8.32
N SER A 28 22.49 0.64 8.95
CA SER A 28 22.64 -0.78 8.61
C SER A 28 21.28 -1.45 8.62
N PHE A 29 21.10 -2.41 7.71
CA PHE A 29 19.83 -3.06 7.43
C PHE A 29 20.03 -4.56 7.43
N GLU A 30 19.23 -5.27 8.22
CA GLU A 30 19.21 -6.73 8.24
C GLU A 30 17.86 -7.24 7.71
N PHE A 31 17.94 -8.18 6.77
CA PHE A 31 16.81 -8.61 5.95
C PHE A 31 16.30 -10.03 6.28
N SER A 32 16.82 -10.69 7.31
CA SER A 32 16.42 -12.06 7.69
C SER A 32 14.91 -12.29 7.76
N ARG A 33 14.14 -11.36 8.36
CA ARG A 33 12.67 -11.47 8.45
C ARG A 33 12.00 -11.30 7.09
N LEU A 34 12.47 -10.35 6.28
CA LEU A 34 11.97 -10.13 4.92
C LEU A 34 12.28 -11.33 4.01
N ARG A 35 13.49 -11.90 4.07
CA ARG A 35 13.85 -13.12 3.33
C ARG A 35 12.95 -14.29 3.71
N ARG A 36 12.69 -14.49 5.01
CA ARG A 36 11.74 -15.51 5.48
C ARG A 36 10.33 -15.28 4.90
N TRP A 37 9.86 -14.03 4.87
CA TRP A 37 8.57 -13.69 4.27
C TRP A 37 8.53 -13.96 2.76
N ILE A 38 9.59 -13.62 2.03
CA ILE A 38 9.71 -13.88 0.59
C ILE A 38 9.68 -15.39 0.30
N GLU A 39 10.37 -16.20 1.11
CA GLU A 39 10.31 -17.67 0.98
C GLU A 39 8.90 -18.21 1.21
N LEU A 40 8.16 -17.68 2.19
CA LEU A 40 6.75 -18.04 2.39
C LEU A 40 5.91 -17.70 1.15
N CYS A 41 6.05 -16.47 0.62
CA CYS A 41 5.39 -16.07 -0.63
C CYS A 41 5.69 -17.08 -1.76
N ARG A 42 6.96 -17.43 -1.95
CA ARG A 42 7.40 -18.40 -2.95
C ARG A 42 6.76 -19.77 -2.77
N SER A 43 6.80 -20.31 -1.55
CA SER A 43 6.25 -21.62 -1.21
C SER A 43 4.74 -21.74 -1.46
N HIS A 44 4.02 -20.61 -1.40
CA HIS A 44 2.59 -20.53 -1.66
C HIS A 44 2.23 -20.04 -3.07
N GLY A 45 3.21 -19.95 -3.98
CA GLY A 45 2.97 -19.59 -5.38
C GLY A 45 2.62 -18.10 -5.60
N ILE A 46 2.90 -17.24 -4.62
CA ILE A 46 2.82 -15.79 -4.82
C ILE A 46 3.92 -15.37 -5.79
N VAL A 47 3.53 -14.71 -6.87
CA VAL A 47 4.45 -14.34 -7.95
C VAL A 47 4.82 -12.86 -7.97
N THR A 48 4.08 -12.02 -7.25
CA THR A 48 4.28 -10.57 -7.20
C THR A 48 4.41 -10.15 -5.75
N LEU A 49 5.39 -9.29 -5.46
CA LEU A 49 5.57 -8.70 -4.14
C LEU A 49 5.20 -7.21 -4.19
N GLU A 50 4.58 -6.73 -3.12
CA GLU A 50 4.31 -5.30 -2.93
C GLU A 50 5.11 -4.81 -1.73
N ILE A 51 5.80 -3.69 -1.92
CA ILE A 51 6.55 -2.99 -0.88
C ILE A 51 5.65 -1.93 -0.29
N ALA A 52 5.60 -1.86 1.05
CA ALA A 52 4.77 -0.89 1.76
C ALA A 52 5.03 0.54 1.27
N HIS A 53 3.97 1.37 1.30
CA HIS A 53 4.03 2.79 0.96
C HIS A 53 5.19 3.50 1.66
N LEU A 54 5.98 4.24 0.87
CA LEU A 54 7.13 4.98 1.37
C LEU A 54 6.73 6.25 2.13
N PHE A 55 5.49 6.70 2.02
CA PHE A 55 4.97 7.89 2.69
C PHE A 55 3.59 7.61 3.29
N SER A 56 3.09 8.55 4.10
CA SER A 56 1.74 8.47 4.67
C SER A 56 0.66 8.36 3.59
N GLN A 57 -0.47 7.74 3.93
CA GLN A 57 -1.69 7.78 3.11
C GLN A 57 -2.18 9.22 2.92
N TRP A 58 -2.99 9.43 1.88
CA TRP A 58 -3.67 10.70 1.58
C TRP A 58 -2.70 11.85 1.32
N GLY A 59 -1.83 11.67 0.31
CA GLY A 59 -1.04 12.76 -0.23
C GLY A 59 0.41 12.82 0.18
N ALA A 60 0.98 11.79 0.84
CA ALA A 60 2.40 11.75 1.17
C ALA A 60 2.90 12.99 1.93
N THR A 61 2.14 13.49 2.90
CA THR A 61 2.47 14.71 3.64
C THR A 61 3.47 14.46 4.77
N ALA A 62 3.46 13.25 5.32
CA ALA A 62 4.33 12.83 6.42
C ALA A 62 5.01 11.48 6.13
N THR A 63 5.95 11.13 6.99
CA THR A 63 6.61 9.82 6.97
C THR A 63 5.73 8.74 7.62
N PRO A 64 5.85 7.46 7.22
CA PRO A 64 5.25 6.36 7.96
C PRO A 64 5.99 6.14 9.28
N ALA A 65 5.36 5.44 10.21
CA ALA A 65 6.04 5.01 11.43
C ALA A 65 7.19 4.06 11.09
N ILE A 66 8.41 4.44 11.45
CA ILE A 66 9.61 3.60 11.30
C ILE A 66 10.33 3.49 12.63
N TYR A 67 10.70 2.28 12.98
CA TYR A 67 11.41 1.93 14.20
C TYR A 67 12.81 1.45 13.88
N ALA A 68 13.81 1.92 14.63
CA ALA A 68 15.20 1.53 14.48
C ALA A 68 15.90 1.49 15.85
N THR A 69 16.94 0.67 15.94
CA THR A 69 17.88 0.70 17.06
C THR A 69 18.86 1.85 16.86
N VAL A 70 18.79 2.86 17.71
CA VAL A 70 19.71 4.01 17.71
C VAL A 70 20.46 3.99 19.04
N ASP A 71 21.79 3.92 18.98
CA ASP A 71 22.66 3.86 20.16
C ASP A 71 22.26 2.75 21.16
N GLY A 72 21.91 1.57 20.62
CA GLY A 72 21.52 0.39 21.40
C GLY A 72 20.07 0.38 21.91
N GLN A 73 19.27 1.39 21.59
CA GLN A 73 17.86 1.46 22.01
C GLN A 73 16.91 1.50 20.82
N MET A 74 15.89 0.64 20.83
CA MET A 74 14.80 0.69 19.86
C MET A 74 13.98 1.97 20.06
N ARG A 75 13.82 2.76 18.99
CA ARG A 75 13.05 4.01 19.00
C ARG A 75 12.23 4.14 17.72
N ARG A 76 11.08 4.79 17.82
CA ARG A 76 10.37 5.31 16.65
C ARG A 76 11.14 6.53 16.13
N ILE A 77 11.73 6.42 14.94
CA ILE A 77 12.58 7.46 14.34
C ILE A 77 11.84 8.34 13.32
N PHE A 78 10.70 7.86 12.81
CA PHE A 78 9.84 8.56 11.86
C PHE A 78 8.35 8.31 12.16
N GLY A 79 7.47 9.14 11.62
CA GLY A 79 6.00 9.03 11.70
C GLY A 79 5.30 10.33 11.28
N TRP A 80 4.01 10.44 11.62
CA TRP A 80 3.15 11.60 11.31
C TRP A 80 3.71 12.96 11.74
N ASP A 81 4.54 12.99 12.78
CA ASP A 81 5.22 14.17 13.32
C ASP A 81 6.44 14.60 12.51
N VAL A 82 6.83 13.84 11.49
CA VAL A 82 7.95 14.15 10.59
C VAL A 82 7.41 14.39 9.18
N PRO A 83 7.64 15.57 8.58
CA PRO A 83 7.25 15.89 7.21
C PRO A 83 7.87 14.94 6.19
N ALA A 84 7.17 14.67 5.09
CA ALA A 84 7.67 13.81 4.02
C ALA A 84 8.97 14.30 3.37
N ASP A 85 9.21 15.61 3.35
CA ASP A 85 10.42 16.22 2.81
C ASP A 85 11.52 16.49 3.85
N ASP A 86 11.41 15.95 5.07
CA ASP A 86 12.44 16.07 6.10
C ASP A 86 13.79 15.52 5.61
N PRO A 87 14.89 16.29 5.66
CA PRO A 87 16.20 15.85 5.19
C PRO A 87 16.72 14.57 5.85
N ARG A 88 16.35 14.33 7.12
CA ARG A 88 16.72 13.09 7.84
C ARG A 88 16.01 11.88 7.25
N TYR A 89 14.79 12.06 6.76
CA TYR A 89 14.05 11.01 6.08
C TYR A 89 14.61 10.74 4.68
N GLN A 90 14.99 11.79 3.96
CA GLN A 90 15.65 11.66 2.66
C GLN A 90 17.00 10.91 2.77
N ASP A 91 17.81 11.23 3.77
CA ASP A 91 19.05 10.51 4.11
C ASP A 91 18.76 9.01 4.37
N PHE A 92 17.75 8.74 5.21
CA PHE A 92 17.34 7.37 5.50
C PHE A 92 16.89 6.60 4.27
N LEU A 93 16.02 7.17 3.43
CA LEU A 93 15.55 6.52 2.19
C LEU A 93 16.68 6.29 1.19
N SER A 94 17.61 7.24 1.10
CA SER A 94 18.80 7.12 0.24
C SER A 94 19.74 6.00 0.69
N ALA A 95 19.72 5.63 1.97
CA ALA A 95 20.44 4.47 2.47
C ALA A 95 19.62 3.17 2.33
N LEU A 96 18.32 3.18 2.68
CA LEU A 96 17.49 1.98 2.72
C LEU A 96 17.15 1.45 1.33
N ILE A 97 16.67 2.30 0.42
CA ILE A 97 16.09 1.85 -0.86
C ILE A 97 17.13 1.10 -1.70
N PRO A 98 18.37 1.58 -1.88
CA PRO A 98 19.38 0.83 -2.64
C PRO A 98 19.67 -0.55 -2.05
N CYS A 99 19.85 -0.66 -0.73
CA CYS A 99 20.09 -1.95 -0.07
C CYS A 99 18.89 -2.90 -0.19
N LEU A 100 17.67 -2.36 -0.09
CA LEU A 100 16.44 -3.14 -0.28
C LEU A 100 16.32 -3.65 -1.72
N VAL A 101 16.61 -2.81 -2.72
CA VAL A 101 16.56 -3.17 -4.14
C VAL A 101 17.62 -4.22 -4.47
N GLU A 102 18.84 -4.09 -3.94
CA GLU A 102 19.91 -5.08 -4.09
C GLU A 102 19.46 -6.45 -3.55
N MET A 103 19.00 -6.50 -2.29
CA MET A 103 18.49 -7.74 -1.69
C MET A 103 17.31 -8.32 -2.48
N LEU A 104 16.35 -7.49 -2.90
CA LEU A 104 15.23 -7.96 -3.72
C LEU A 104 15.67 -8.48 -5.09
N SER A 105 16.76 -7.97 -5.66
CA SER A 105 17.30 -8.43 -6.94
C SER A 105 17.98 -9.79 -6.84
N GLU A 106 18.53 -10.12 -5.67
CA GLU A 106 19.12 -11.42 -5.36
C GLU A 106 18.04 -12.47 -5.09
N GLU A 107 16.96 -12.06 -4.41
CA GLU A 107 15.91 -12.97 -3.93
C GLU A 107 14.70 -13.07 -4.87
N TRP A 108 14.44 -12.08 -5.72
CA TRP A 108 13.20 -12.00 -6.51
C TRP A 108 13.42 -11.37 -7.90
N ASN A 109 12.44 -11.58 -8.77
CA ASN A 109 12.40 -10.86 -10.05
C ASN A 109 11.85 -9.44 -9.82
N LEU A 110 12.71 -8.42 -9.93
CA LEU A 110 12.34 -7.01 -9.73
C LEU A 110 11.19 -6.54 -10.63
N THR A 111 10.99 -7.13 -11.82
CA THR A 111 9.84 -6.79 -12.69
C THR A 111 8.49 -7.20 -12.09
N ARG A 112 8.52 -8.06 -11.07
CA ARG A 112 7.37 -8.54 -10.30
C ARG A 112 7.33 -7.94 -8.89
N VAL A 113 8.02 -6.84 -8.65
CA VAL A 113 7.92 -6.07 -7.40
C VAL A 113 7.20 -4.75 -7.70
N CYS A 114 6.19 -4.41 -6.89
CA CYS A 114 5.56 -3.10 -6.89
C CYS A 114 6.10 -2.27 -5.73
N PHE A 115 6.55 -1.06 -6.02
CA PHE A 115 6.77 -0.03 -5.02
C PHE A 115 5.60 0.94 -5.01
N HIS A 116 5.35 1.54 -3.84
CA HIS A 116 4.25 2.45 -3.65
C HIS A 116 4.77 3.73 -2.98
N ILE A 117 4.31 4.89 -3.45
CA ILE A 117 4.67 6.16 -2.82
C ILE A 117 3.66 6.47 -1.71
N SER A 118 2.36 6.45 -2.01
CA SER A 118 1.30 6.84 -1.08
C SER A 118 -0.05 6.30 -1.54
N ASP A 119 -0.91 5.98 -0.59
CA ASP A 119 -2.25 5.46 -0.86
C ASP A 119 -3.28 6.59 -1.04
N GLU A 120 -4.09 6.49 -2.08
CA GLU A 120 -5.22 7.38 -2.42
C GLU A 120 -4.96 8.90 -2.27
N PRO A 121 -3.88 9.47 -2.84
CA PRO A 121 -3.74 10.91 -2.90
C PRO A 121 -4.82 11.53 -3.81
N HIS A 122 -5.37 12.67 -3.41
CA HIS A 122 -6.48 13.35 -4.11
C HIS A 122 -6.48 14.86 -3.95
N GLY A 123 -6.97 15.56 -4.97
CA GLY A 123 -7.04 17.02 -5.01
C GLY A 123 -5.68 17.71 -5.19
N ASP A 124 -5.75 19.02 -5.43
CA ASP A 124 -4.59 19.81 -5.85
C ASP A 124 -3.48 19.89 -4.77
N GLU A 125 -3.88 19.99 -3.51
CA GLU A 125 -2.94 20.08 -2.37
C GLU A 125 -2.12 18.79 -2.25
N GLN A 126 -2.78 17.62 -2.29
CA GLN A 126 -2.09 16.33 -2.19
C GLN A 126 -1.31 15.99 -3.45
N ARG A 127 -1.71 16.49 -4.64
CA ARG A 127 -0.87 16.42 -5.84
C ARG A 127 0.46 17.14 -5.63
N ALA A 128 0.46 18.29 -4.95
CA ALA A 128 1.68 19.06 -4.70
C ALA A 128 2.64 18.34 -3.74
N SER A 129 2.14 17.80 -2.63
CA SER A 129 2.94 17.01 -1.69
C SER A 129 3.42 15.69 -2.29
N TYR A 130 2.56 14.99 -3.02
CA TYR A 130 2.93 13.78 -3.75
C TYR A 130 4.08 14.03 -4.74
N ARG A 131 4.04 15.15 -5.47
CA ARG A 131 5.13 15.53 -6.39
C ARG A 131 6.46 15.70 -5.68
N LYS A 132 6.47 16.29 -4.47
CA LYS A 132 7.68 16.42 -3.64
C LYS A 132 8.19 15.05 -3.19
N ALA A 133 7.30 14.21 -2.64
CA ALA A 133 7.63 12.86 -2.20
C ALA A 133 8.22 12.01 -3.35
N ARG A 134 7.59 12.06 -4.52
CA ARG A 134 8.10 11.41 -5.74
C ARG A 134 9.48 11.91 -6.15
N ALA A 135 9.75 13.21 -6.03
CA ALA A 135 11.07 13.75 -6.40
C ALA A 135 12.20 13.17 -5.56
N ILE A 136 11.93 12.83 -4.29
CA ILE A 136 12.90 12.20 -3.37
C ILE A 136 13.22 10.77 -3.83
N VAL A 137 12.21 9.97 -4.16
CA VAL A 137 12.37 8.52 -4.38
C VAL A 137 12.53 8.11 -5.84
N ALA A 138 12.09 8.94 -6.80
CA ALA A 138 12.17 8.61 -8.23
C ALA A 138 13.59 8.28 -8.73
N PRO A 139 14.67 8.97 -8.27
CA PRO A 139 16.03 8.57 -8.62
C PRO A 139 16.41 7.18 -8.10
N LEU A 140 15.93 6.82 -6.91
CA LEU A 140 16.21 5.56 -6.21
C LEU A 140 15.41 4.37 -6.78
N LEU A 141 14.26 4.64 -7.38
CA LEU A 141 13.35 3.64 -7.95
C LEU A 141 13.41 3.55 -9.49
N ARG A 142 14.50 4.03 -10.10
CA ARG A 142 14.63 4.07 -11.56
C ARG A 142 14.53 2.68 -12.17
N GLY A 143 13.60 2.51 -13.11
CA GLY A 143 13.37 1.23 -13.79
C GLY A 143 12.54 0.23 -13.00
N LEU A 144 12.16 0.56 -11.75
CA LEU A 144 11.26 -0.25 -10.94
C LEU A 144 9.81 0.19 -11.17
N ARG A 145 8.88 -0.75 -10.96
CA ARG A 145 7.45 -0.49 -11.11
C ARG A 145 6.93 0.22 -9.87
N VAL A 146 6.40 1.43 -10.07
CA VAL A 146 5.69 2.20 -9.04
C VAL A 146 4.20 2.18 -9.35
N VAL A 147 3.41 1.74 -8.39
CA VAL A 147 1.96 1.51 -8.47
C VAL A 147 1.34 2.23 -7.29
N ASP A 148 0.28 3.00 -7.50
CA ASP A 148 -0.45 3.65 -6.38
C ASP A 148 -1.95 3.67 -6.70
N ALA A 149 -2.77 3.62 -5.64
CA ALA A 149 -4.22 3.72 -5.73
C ALA A 149 -4.65 5.17 -5.99
N LEU A 150 -5.58 5.37 -6.91
CA LEU A 150 -6.01 6.70 -7.36
C LEU A 150 -7.52 6.78 -7.62
N SER A 151 -8.05 7.99 -7.45
CA SER A 151 -9.36 8.40 -7.98
C SER A 151 -9.25 9.55 -8.99
N ASP A 152 -8.16 10.32 -8.95
CA ASP A 152 -7.97 11.53 -9.76
C ASP A 152 -7.06 11.26 -10.97
N ILE A 153 -7.53 11.59 -12.18
CA ILE A 153 -6.81 11.31 -13.43
C ILE A 153 -5.54 12.17 -13.58
N GLU A 154 -5.50 13.33 -12.96
CA GLU A 154 -4.41 14.31 -13.03
C GLU A 154 -3.08 13.69 -12.58
N PHE A 155 -3.08 12.78 -11.61
CA PHE A 155 -1.87 12.06 -11.20
C PHE A 155 -1.28 11.20 -12.32
N TYR A 156 -2.13 10.64 -13.19
CA TYR A 156 -1.72 9.85 -14.34
C TYR A 156 -1.30 10.73 -15.52
N THR A 157 -2.10 11.73 -15.89
CA THR A 157 -1.82 12.59 -17.06
C THR A 157 -0.59 13.47 -16.88
N GLU A 158 -0.27 13.86 -15.64
CA GLU A 158 0.98 14.56 -15.30
C GLU A 158 2.19 13.61 -15.15
N GLY A 159 2.00 12.29 -15.27
CA GLY A 159 3.06 11.28 -15.14
C GLY A 159 3.60 11.11 -13.72
N LEU A 160 2.83 11.53 -12.70
CA LEU A 160 3.17 11.34 -11.29
C LEU A 160 3.08 9.86 -10.90
N VAL A 161 2.02 9.18 -11.33
CA VAL A 161 1.81 7.73 -11.19
C VAL A 161 1.73 7.10 -12.58
N ARG A 162 2.62 6.16 -12.87
CA ARG A 162 2.69 5.51 -14.21
C ARG A 162 1.83 4.25 -14.32
N THR A 163 1.56 3.59 -13.20
CA THR A 163 0.70 2.40 -13.16
C THR A 163 -0.43 2.68 -12.16
N PRO A 164 -1.50 3.35 -12.59
CA PRO A 164 -2.60 3.71 -11.72
C PRO A 164 -3.45 2.47 -11.35
N VAL A 165 -3.79 2.34 -10.07
CA VAL A 165 -4.81 1.39 -9.58
C VAL A 165 -6.05 2.19 -9.25
N VAL A 166 -7.05 2.17 -10.14
CA VAL A 166 -8.12 3.17 -10.10
C VAL A 166 -9.39 2.61 -9.46
N ALA A 167 -10.04 3.41 -8.61
CA ALA A 167 -11.33 3.07 -8.06
C ALA A 167 -12.31 2.79 -9.21
N ASN A 168 -13.02 1.67 -9.20
CA ASN A 168 -13.79 1.25 -10.38
C ASN A 168 -14.93 2.22 -10.74
N ASN A 169 -15.41 3.03 -9.79
CA ASN A 169 -16.38 4.11 -10.03
C ASN A 169 -15.73 5.39 -10.60
N ALA A 170 -14.40 5.52 -10.52
CA ALA A 170 -13.60 6.61 -11.07
C ALA A 170 -12.79 6.20 -12.32
N ILE A 171 -12.96 4.98 -12.84
CA ILE A 171 -12.10 4.43 -13.92
C ILE A 171 -12.35 5.08 -15.29
N SER A 172 -13.54 5.64 -15.53
CA SER A 172 -13.97 6.11 -16.85
C SER A 172 -13.03 7.13 -17.52
N PRO A 173 -12.52 8.17 -16.83
CA PRO A 173 -11.54 9.09 -17.39
C PRO A 173 -10.23 8.40 -17.82
N PHE A 174 -9.75 7.42 -17.06
CA PHE A 174 -8.52 6.68 -17.37
C PHE A 174 -8.67 5.79 -18.61
N LEU A 175 -9.84 5.16 -18.77
CA LEU A 175 -10.18 4.42 -20.00
C LEU A 175 -10.20 5.35 -21.22
N LYS A 176 -10.82 6.53 -21.10
CA LYS A 176 -10.83 7.54 -22.18
C LYS A 176 -9.43 8.03 -22.53
N ALA A 177 -8.54 8.14 -21.55
CA ALA A 177 -7.14 8.48 -21.74
C ALA A 177 -6.28 7.29 -22.23
N SER A 178 -6.88 6.11 -22.45
CA SER A 178 -6.18 4.89 -22.86
C SER A 178 -5.00 4.54 -21.94
N ALA A 179 -5.20 4.65 -20.62
CA ALA A 179 -4.16 4.31 -19.66
C ALA A 179 -3.73 2.84 -19.79
N ASP A 180 -2.43 2.58 -19.94
CA ASP A 180 -1.85 1.23 -19.98
C ASP A 180 -0.42 1.28 -19.38
N PRO A 181 -0.09 0.45 -18.38
CA PRO A 181 -0.96 -0.47 -17.67
C PRO A 181 -1.97 0.24 -16.76
N LEU A 182 -3.24 -0.17 -16.84
CA LEU A 182 -4.31 0.26 -15.95
C LEU A 182 -4.75 -0.89 -15.05
N TRP A 183 -4.82 -0.65 -13.75
CA TRP A 183 -5.37 -1.58 -12.77
C TRP A 183 -6.64 -0.96 -12.17
N THR A 184 -7.46 -1.78 -11.52
CA THR A 184 -8.64 -1.27 -10.81
C THR A 184 -8.80 -1.89 -9.42
N TYR A 185 -9.53 -1.22 -8.55
CA TYR A 185 -9.93 -1.74 -7.25
C TYR A 185 -11.36 -1.34 -6.91
N TYR A 186 -11.89 -1.98 -5.88
CA TYR A 186 -13.01 -1.47 -5.10
C TYR A 186 -12.66 -1.54 -3.62
N CYS A 187 -13.38 -0.77 -2.82
CA CYS A 187 -13.27 -0.63 -1.38
C CYS A 187 -14.68 -0.34 -0.81
N VAL A 188 -14.73 0.23 0.39
CA VAL A 188 -15.93 0.63 1.13
C VAL A 188 -16.92 1.47 0.32
N ALA A 189 -16.45 2.34 -0.57
CA ALA A 189 -17.27 3.36 -1.22
C ALA A 189 -18.05 2.84 -2.46
N GLN A 190 -17.65 1.72 -3.05
CA GLN A 190 -18.15 1.22 -4.33
C GLN A 190 -19.42 0.36 -4.18
N GLN A 191 -20.45 0.90 -3.53
CA GLN A 191 -21.69 0.18 -3.21
C GLN A 191 -22.77 0.20 -4.29
N GLN A 192 -22.75 1.16 -5.22
CA GLN A 192 -23.80 1.37 -6.23
C GLN A 192 -23.22 1.37 -7.64
N GLU A 193 -23.96 0.82 -8.60
CA GLU A 193 -23.67 0.81 -10.05
C GLU A 193 -22.39 0.11 -10.52
N VAL A 194 -21.46 -0.17 -9.62
CA VAL A 194 -20.19 -0.85 -9.90
C VAL A 194 -20.08 -2.20 -9.18
N SER A 195 -19.10 -3.00 -9.57
CA SER A 195 -18.81 -4.30 -8.97
C SER A 195 -18.23 -4.14 -7.56
N ASN A 196 -18.64 -5.02 -6.65
CA ASN A 196 -18.08 -5.15 -5.30
C ASN A 196 -18.45 -6.50 -4.69
N ARG A 197 -17.90 -6.83 -3.51
CA ARG A 197 -17.98 -8.14 -2.86
C ARG A 197 -18.55 -8.12 -1.44
N PHE A 198 -19.26 -7.08 -1.03
CA PHE A 198 -19.88 -7.04 0.30
C PHE A 198 -20.84 -8.23 0.51
N ILE A 199 -20.92 -8.71 1.75
CA ILE A 199 -21.70 -9.90 2.15
C ILE A 199 -23.18 -9.77 1.76
N THR A 200 -23.72 -8.55 1.81
CA THR A 200 -25.13 -8.27 1.49
C THR A 200 -25.40 -8.17 -0.02
N LEU A 201 -24.36 -8.12 -0.86
CA LEU A 201 -24.53 -7.99 -2.31
C LEU A 201 -24.72 -9.36 -2.97
N PRO A 202 -25.62 -9.46 -3.97
CA PRO A 202 -25.71 -10.66 -4.80
C PRO A 202 -24.36 -10.99 -5.45
N SER A 203 -23.94 -12.26 -5.43
CA SER A 203 -22.62 -12.66 -5.95
C SER A 203 -22.38 -12.27 -7.42
N VAL A 204 -23.43 -12.11 -8.22
CA VAL A 204 -23.29 -11.61 -9.61
C VAL A 204 -22.56 -10.27 -9.69
N ARG A 205 -22.70 -9.40 -8.66
CA ARG A 205 -22.01 -8.11 -8.59
C ARG A 205 -20.50 -8.23 -8.41
N ASN A 206 -20.00 -9.32 -7.82
CA ASN A 206 -18.56 -9.56 -7.76
C ASN A 206 -18.05 -10.29 -9.02
N ARG A 207 -18.83 -11.24 -9.56
CA ARG A 207 -18.41 -12.06 -10.70
C ARG A 207 -18.32 -11.27 -12.00
N ILE A 208 -19.16 -10.24 -12.17
CA ILE A 208 -19.18 -9.41 -13.38
C ILE A 208 -17.91 -8.57 -13.56
N LEU A 209 -17.10 -8.39 -12.49
CA LEU A 209 -15.83 -7.70 -12.55
C LEU A 209 -14.86 -8.33 -13.57
N ALA A 210 -14.78 -9.66 -13.64
CA ALA A 210 -13.83 -10.33 -14.53
C ALA A 210 -14.11 -10.06 -16.02
N PRO A 211 -15.36 -10.20 -16.52
CA PRO A 211 -15.71 -9.75 -17.87
C PRO A 211 -15.43 -8.26 -18.13
N GLN A 212 -15.66 -7.38 -17.15
CA GLN A 212 -15.37 -5.94 -17.28
C GLN A 212 -13.87 -5.68 -17.44
N ILE A 213 -13.05 -6.29 -16.59
CA ILE A 213 -11.58 -6.21 -16.67
C ILE A 213 -11.08 -6.72 -18.02
N PHE A 214 -11.60 -7.85 -18.49
CA PHE A 214 -11.25 -8.41 -19.80
C PHE A 214 -11.63 -7.48 -20.95
N LYS A 215 -12.88 -6.99 -20.96
CA LYS A 215 -13.42 -6.11 -22.01
C LYS A 215 -12.62 -4.81 -22.14
N GLU A 216 -12.26 -4.21 -21.00
CA GLU A 216 -11.59 -2.91 -20.95
C GLU A 216 -10.06 -3.04 -20.94
N ASN A 217 -9.51 -4.25 -21.11
CA ASN A 217 -8.07 -4.53 -21.11
C ASN A 217 -7.34 -4.05 -19.84
N VAL A 218 -8.02 -4.11 -18.69
CA VAL A 218 -7.44 -3.81 -17.38
C VAL A 218 -6.45 -4.92 -17.00
N ARG A 219 -5.25 -4.54 -16.58
CA ARG A 219 -4.09 -5.44 -16.37
C ARG A 219 -4.02 -6.08 -14.98
N GLY A 220 -4.80 -5.58 -14.02
CA GLY A 220 -4.77 -6.08 -12.65
C GLY A 220 -5.95 -5.60 -11.82
N PHE A 221 -6.16 -6.31 -10.71
CA PHE A 221 -7.17 -5.98 -9.71
C PHE A 221 -6.53 -5.98 -8.32
N LEU A 222 -6.87 -4.98 -7.51
CA LEU A 222 -6.42 -4.86 -6.12
C LEU A 222 -7.60 -4.89 -5.17
N HIS A 223 -7.39 -5.47 -3.99
CA HIS A 223 -8.27 -5.31 -2.85
C HIS A 223 -7.45 -5.16 -1.55
N TRP A 224 -7.79 -4.17 -0.73
CA TRP A 224 -6.99 -3.80 0.45
C TRP A 224 -7.16 -4.79 1.63
N GLY A 225 -8.39 -5.22 1.87
CA GLY A 225 -8.76 -6.06 3.02
C GLY A 225 -8.71 -7.56 2.72
N PHE A 226 -7.57 -8.21 2.93
CA PHE A 226 -7.48 -9.68 2.93
C PHE A 226 -7.94 -10.25 4.28
N ASN A 227 -7.27 -9.82 5.35
CA ASN A 227 -7.55 -10.16 6.75
C ASN A 227 -7.28 -8.94 7.66
N PHE A 228 -8.00 -7.84 7.44
CA PHE A 228 -7.99 -6.67 8.34
C PHE A 228 -9.07 -6.88 9.42
N TYR A 229 -8.66 -7.33 10.60
CA TYR A 229 -9.56 -7.58 11.74
C TYR A 229 -9.51 -6.43 12.76
N TYR A 230 -9.50 -5.20 12.26
CA TYR A 230 -9.57 -4.00 13.07
C TYR A 230 -10.83 -3.21 12.75
N SER A 231 -11.24 -2.34 13.66
CA SER A 231 -12.17 -1.25 13.38
C SER A 231 -11.52 -0.19 12.48
N GLU A 232 -12.31 0.78 12.02
CA GLU A 232 -11.81 1.99 11.32
C GLU A 232 -10.59 2.59 12.02
N LEU A 233 -9.66 3.11 11.22
CA LEU A 233 -8.43 3.77 11.65
C LEU A 233 -7.55 2.88 12.53
N SER A 234 -7.79 1.57 12.53
CA SER A 234 -7.14 0.60 13.40
C SER A 234 -7.29 0.87 14.90
N ALA A 235 -8.39 1.51 15.28
CA ALA A 235 -8.59 1.94 16.66
C ALA A 235 -8.69 0.77 17.66
N SER A 236 -9.21 -0.38 17.23
CA SER A 236 -9.35 -1.57 18.06
C SER A 236 -9.41 -2.84 17.22
N LEU A 237 -9.08 -4.00 17.82
CA LEU A 237 -9.33 -5.30 17.22
C LEU A 237 -10.82 -5.62 17.27
N ILE A 238 -11.31 -6.28 16.23
CA ILE A 238 -12.66 -6.86 16.20
C ILE A 238 -12.59 -8.38 16.21
N ASP A 239 -13.69 -9.02 16.62
CA ASP A 239 -13.87 -10.45 16.40
C ASP A 239 -14.58 -10.64 15.04
N PRO A 240 -13.89 -11.16 14.00
CA PRO A 240 -14.47 -11.27 12.66
C PRO A 240 -15.67 -12.22 12.59
N PHE A 241 -15.86 -13.12 13.56
CA PHE A 241 -17.02 -14.01 13.61
C PHE A 241 -18.28 -13.32 14.15
N HIS A 242 -18.12 -12.22 14.89
CA HIS A 242 -19.22 -11.45 15.47
C HIS A 242 -19.44 -10.10 14.76
N ASP A 243 -18.38 -9.50 14.25
CA ASP A 243 -18.39 -8.20 13.58
C ASP A 243 -17.74 -8.32 12.19
N THR A 244 -18.55 -8.16 11.15
CA THR A 244 -18.08 -8.16 9.76
C THR A 244 -17.91 -6.77 9.15
N THR A 245 -18.18 -5.72 9.92
CA THR A 245 -18.32 -4.32 9.46
C THR A 245 -17.22 -3.41 10.01
N ALA A 246 -16.19 -3.97 10.65
CA ALA A 246 -15.07 -3.22 11.23
C ALA A 246 -15.57 -2.15 12.23
N GLY A 247 -16.40 -2.55 13.19
CA GLY A 247 -16.99 -1.61 14.16
C GLY A 247 -18.10 -0.74 13.57
N GLY A 248 -18.72 -1.16 12.46
CA GLY A 248 -19.79 -0.43 11.78
C GLY A 248 -19.33 0.61 10.77
N ALA A 249 -18.02 0.78 10.57
CA ALA A 249 -17.48 1.77 9.63
C ALA A 249 -17.60 1.34 8.17
N PHE A 250 -17.52 0.03 7.90
CA PHE A 250 -17.52 -0.50 6.53
C PHE A 250 -18.69 -1.47 6.28
N PRO A 251 -19.19 -1.59 5.04
CA PRO A 251 -20.11 -2.66 4.69
C PRO A 251 -19.52 -4.04 5.00
N GLY A 252 -20.37 -4.98 5.39
CA GLY A 252 -19.98 -6.33 5.74
C GLY A 252 -19.11 -6.98 4.69
N GLY A 253 -17.92 -7.43 5.08
CA GLY A 253 -16.97 -8.12 4.19
C GLY A 253 -16.03 -7.21 3.40
N ASP A 254 -16.03 -5.89 3.56
CA ASP A 254 -15.01 -5.04 2.92
C ASP A 254 -13.61 -5.32 3.50
N SER A 255 -13.46 -5.28 4.83
CA SER A 255 -12.15 -5.38 5.50
C SER A 255 -11.47 -6.76 5.41
N PHE A 256 -12.20 -7.84 5.13
CA PHE A 256 -11.61 -9.18 5.03
C PHE A 256 -12.38 -10.15 4.11
N ILE A 257 -11.68 -11.15 3.57
CA ILE A 257 -12.27 -12.31 2.84
C ILE A 257 -11.99 -13.65 3.51
N VAL A 258 -10.98 -13.71 4.37
CA VAL A 258 -10.66 -14.91 5.14
C VAL A 258 -11.01 -14.68 6.59
N TYR A 259 -11.27 -15.78 7.28
CA TYR A 259 -11.51 -15.82 8.72
C TYR A 259 -10.32 -16.52 9.39
N PRO A 260 -10.02 -16.20 10.67
CA PRO A 260 -9.04 -16.94 11.47
C PRO A 260 -9.34 -18.44 11.46
N GLY A 261 -8.30 -19.26 11.46
CA GLY A 261 -8.44 -20.72 11.58
C GLY A 261 -8.52 -21.15 13.04
N ASP A 262 -8.66 -22.46 13.27
CA ASP A 262 -8.52 -23.03 14.61
C ASP A 262 -7.13 -22.67 15.18
N GLY A 263 -7.11 -21.96 16.31
CA GLY A 263 -5.87 -21.49 16.96
C GLY A 263 -5.41 -20.08 16.55
N GLY A 264 -6.16 -19.40 15.67
CA GLY A 264 -5.85 -18.05 15.19
C GLY A 264 -5.29 -18.04 13.79
#